data_AF-A0A1F4BBB7-F1
#
_entry.id   AF-A0A1F4BBB7-F1
#
_cell.length_a   1.000
_cell.length_b   1.000
_cell.length_c   1.000
_cell.angle_alpha   90.00
_cell.angle_beta   90.00
_cell.angle_gamma   90.00
#
_symmetry.space_group_name_H-M   'P 1'
#
loop_
_entity.id
_entity.type
_entity.pdbx_description
1 polymer ?
#
loop_
_entity_poly.entity_id
_entity_poly.type
_entity_poly.pdbx_seq_one_letter_code
_entity_poly.pdbx_strand_id
1 'polypeptide(L)'
;MQLQCDNRPAWTVQGRPPDLSREFSRKQEALMQARLTTKPEQEVIAGIQALNLESVKLRVMDPELGEGWSREYADSIEIAYKTYLTMLVKYQDDAEDILLAEDVDEFWHTHILQTMKYEDDCHSVFGKFLHHQPHIGELTQADHEKRALLADKTLRLYQQEFGNEQDSNVAWSGVPVRGEKAAVSGVAIRGVNAAVSGVAIRAEGAAVSGVAI
;
A
#
# COMPACT_ATOMS: atom_id res chain seq x y z
N MET A 1 44.97 -65.94 28.63
CA MET A 1 45.08 -64.51 28.27
C MET A 1 43.94 -64.21 27.30
N GLN A 2 42.78 -63.81 27.84
CA GLN A 2 41.58 -63.50 27.07
C GLN A 2 41.66 -62.03 26.62
N LEU A 3 41.58 -61.78 25.31
CA LEU A 3 41.31 -60.45 24.76
C LEU A 3 39.82 -60.45 24.36
N GLN A 4 39.04 -59.66 25.09
CA GLN A 4 37.61 -59.44 24.83
C GLN A 4 37.45 -58.54 23.60
N CYS A 5 36.60 -58.97 22.66
CA CYS A 5 36.10 -58.12 21.58
C CYS A 5 35.07 -57.15 22.16
N ASP A 6 35.32 -55.85 22.00
CA ASP A 6 34.44 -54.76 22.45
C ASP A 6 33.23 -54.68 21.49
N ASN A 7 32.04 -55.03 21.98
CA ASN A 7 30.79 -55.05 21.20
C ASN A 7 29.87 -53.94 21.72
N ARG A 8 30.05 -52.71 21.22
CA ARG A 8 29.13 -51.59 21.50
C ARG A 8 28.30 -51.25 20.26
N PRO A 9 26.96 -51.19 20.36
CA PRO A 9 26.13 -50.73 19.26
C PRO A 9 26.31 -49.21 19.06
N ALA A 10 26.45 -48.81 17.80
CA ALA A 10 26.39 -47.41 17.39
C ALA A 10 24.99 -46.86 17.71
N TRP A 11 24.90 -45.89 18.62
CA TRP A 11 23.66 -45.15 18.84
C TRP A 11 23.42 -44.23 17.65
N THR A 12 22.48 -44.62 16.78
CA THR A 12 21.89 -43.71 15.80
C THR A 12 21.11 -42.65 16.55
N VAL A 13 21.54 -41.39 16.50
CA VAL A 13 20.71 -40.25 16.92
C VAL A 13 19.58 -40.13 15.90
N GLN A 14 18.50 -40.86 16.11
CA GLN A 14 17.22 -40.54 15.47
C GLN A 14 16.76 -39.22 16.10
N GLY A 15 17.03 -38.11 15.41
CA GLY A 15 16.36 -36.85 15.72
C GLY A 15 14.86 -37.08 15.76
N ARG A 16 14.20 -36.56 16.80
CA ARG A 16 12.73 -36.57 16.89
C ARG A 16 12.18 -36.02 15.56
N PRO A 17 11.27 -36.73 14.87
CA PRO A 17 10.69 -36.20 13.65
C PRO A 17 10.02 -34.85 13.96
N PRO A 18 10.10 -33.88 13.03
CA PRO A 18 9.50 -32.57 13.23
C PRO A 18 8.03 -32.74 13.62
N ASP A 19 7.62 -32.02 14.66
CA ASP A 19 6.23 -31.99 15.09
C ASP A 19 5.42 -31.22 14.04
N LEU A 20 4.87 -31.96 13.08
CA LEU A 20 4.11 -31.42 11.95
C LEU A 20 2.95 -30.54 12.40
N SER A 21 2.39 -30.77 13.59
CA SER A 21 1.33 -29.94 14.15
C SER A 21 1.84 -28.55 14.55
N ARG A 22 3.01 -28.48 15.18
CA ARG A 22 3.69 -27.22 15.53
C ARG A 22 4.25 -26.49 14.31
N GLU A 23 4.68 -27.20 13.28
CA GLU A 23 5.12 -26.59 12.03
C GLU A 23 3.95 -26.04 11.22
N PHE A 24 2.82 -26.77 11.17
CA PHE A 24 1.58 -26.28 10.57
C PHE A 24 1.04 -25.05 11.31
N SER A 25 0.97 -25.08 12.64
CA SER A 25 0.56 -23.91 13.44
C SER A 25 1.46 -22.70 13.21
N ARG A 26 2.80 -22.88 13.19
CA ARG A 26 3.73 -21.78 12.92
C ARG A 26 3.60 -21.21 11.52
N LYS A 27 3.32 -22.05 10.51
CA LYS A 27 3.02 -21.58 9.16
C LYS A 27 1.70 -20.80 9.11
N GLN A 28 0.66 -21.29 9.79
CA GLN A 28 -0.62 -20.58 9.87
C GLN A 28 -0.49 -19.26 10.62
N GLU A 29 0.28 -19.21 11.70
CA GLU A 29 0.62 -17.98 12.43
C GLU A 29 1.41 -17.01 11.56
N ALA A 30 2.42 -17.48 10.82
CA ALA A 30 3.19 -16.63 9.90
C ALA A 30 2.31 -16.08 8.75
N LEU A 31 1.42 -16.90 8.19
CA LEU A 31 0.43 -16.48 7.20
C LEU A 31 -0.56 -15.46 7.79
N MET A 32 -1.05 -15.69 9.01
CA MET A 32 -1.92 -14.74 9.72
C MET A 32 -1.19 -13.44 10.09
N GLN A 33 0.12 -13.48 10.33
CA GLN A 33 0.93 -12.28 10.55
C GLN A 33 1.20 -11.50 9.27
N ALA A 34 1.39 -12.19 8.14
CA ALA A 34 1.56 -11.59 6.81
C ALA A 34 0.29 -10.90 6.30
N ARG A 35 -0.89 -11.46 6.61
CA ARG A 35 -2.17 -10.86 6.24
C ARG A 35 -2.37 -9.48 6.85
N LEU A 36 -2.92 -8.55 6.08
CA LEU A 36 -3.17 -7.18 6.51
C LEU A 36 -4.23 -7.08 7.61
N THR A 37 -5.16 -8.04 7.68
CA THR A 37 -6.20 -8.09 8.71
C THR A 37 -6.78 -9.50 8.85
N THR A 38 -7.26 -9.81 10.06
CA THR A 38 -8.05 -11.02 10.36
C THR A 38 -9.56 -10.74 10.40
N LYS A 39 -9.97 -9.48 10.29
CA LYS A 39 -11.39 -9.08 10.26
C LYS A 39 -12.07 -9.54 8.95
N PRO A 40 -13.40 -9.69 8.93
CA PRO A 40 -14.13 -9.98 7.70
C PRO A 40 -13.91 -8.90 6.64
N GLU A 41 -13.69 -9.32 5.39
CA GLU A 41 -13.38 -8.40 4.28
C GLU A 41 -14.42 -7.28 4.14
N GLN A 42 -15.71 -7.60 4.18
CA GLN A 42 -16.78 -6.60 4.04
C GLN A 42 -16.77 -5.55 5.17
N GLU A 43 -16.42 -5.96 6.40
CA GLU A 43 -16.29 -5.04 7.53
C GLU A 43 -15.15 -4.07 7.31
N VAL A 44 -13.99 -4.58 6.86
CA VAL A 44 -12.80 -3.78 6.61
C VAL A 44 -13.05 -2.80 5.46
N ILE A 45 -13.66 -3.25 4.36
CA ILE A 45 -14.01 -2.39 3.23
C ILE A 45 -14.98 -1.28 3.68
N ALA A 46 -16.01 -1.61 4.46
CA ALA A 46 -16.91 -0.59 5.01
C ALA A 46 -16.16 0.42 5.90
N GLY A 47 -15.23 -0.07 6.73
CA GLY A 47 -14.35 0.77 7.54
C GLY A 47 -13.48 1.70 6.70
N ILE A 48 -12.87 1.20 5.62
CA ILE A 48 -12.08 2.01 4.66
C ILE A 48 -12.95 3.13 4.08
N GLN A 49 -14.15 2.81 3.61
CA GLN A 49 -15.04 3.81 3.01
C GLN A 49 -15.49 4.87 4.04
N ALA A 50 -15.64 4.48 5.30
CA ALA A 50 -16.04 5.35 6.40
C ALA A 50 -14.90 6.21 6.97
N LEU A 51 -13.65 6.03 6.54
CA LEU A 51 -12.52 6.87 6.98
C LEU A 51 -12.83 8.35 6.71
N ASN A 52 -12.74 9.16 7.77
CA ASN A 52 -12.82 10.61 7.67
C ASN A 52 -11.43 11.16 7.39
N LEU A 53 -11.17 11.54 6.14
CA LEU A 53 -9.86 12.01 5.67
C LEU A 53 -9.83 13.52 5.44
N GLU A 54 -10.79 14.27 5.99
CA GLU A 54 -10.88 15.72 5.79
C GLU A 54 -9.64 16.45 6.32
N SER A 55 -9.10 16.05 7.47
CA SER A 55 -7.86 16.64 8.00
C SER A 55 -6.65 16.37 7.11
N VAL A 56 -6.64 15.26 6.37
CA VAL A 56 -5.57 14.93 5.41
C VAL A 56 -5.73 15.81 4.17
N LYS A 57 -6.95 15.94 3.64
CA LYS A 57 -7.27 16.84 2.52
C LYS A 57 -6.92 18.29 2.81
N LEU A 58 -7.36 18.82 3.96
CA LEU A 58 -7.03 20.18 4.38
C LEU A 58 -5.51 20.41 4.44
N ARG A 59 -4.75 19.39 4.86
CA ARG A 59 -3.30 19.45 4.91
C ARG A 59 -2.67 19.46 3.52
N VAL A 60 -3.04 18.55 2.61
CA VAL A 60 -2.46 18.53 1.25
C VAL A 60 -2.89 19.73 0.40
N MET A 61 -4.03 20.34 0.70
CA MET A 61 -4.52 21.55 0.03
C MET A 61 -3.83 22.85 0.50
N ASP A 62 -3.14 22.81 1.65
CA ASP A 62 -2.41 23.98 2.15
C ASP A 62 -1.28 24.36 1.17
N PRO A 63 -1.24 25.60 0.66
CA PRO A 63 -0.25 26.00 -0.35
C PRO A 63 1.15 26.26 0.20
N GLU A 64 1.30 26.45 1.51
CA GLU A 64 2.59 26.73 2.14
C GLU A 64 3.20 25.49 2.78
N LEU A 65 2.35 24.67 3.40
CA LEU A 65 2.78 23.55 4.21
C LEU A 65 2.39 22.18 3.62
N GLY A 66 1.55 22.17 2.58
CA GLY A 66 1.17 20.98 1.83
C GLY A 66 1.59 21.08 0.37
N GLU A 67 0.83 20.40 -0.49
CA GLU A 67 1.09 20.32 -1.93
C GLU A 67 0.30 21.39 -2.73
N GLY A 68 -0.50 22.21 -2.07
CA GLY A 68 -1.34 23.24 -2.72
C GLY A 68 -2.40 22.66 -3.65
N TRP A 69 -2.86 21.43 -3.40
CA TRP A 69 -3.87 20.77 -4.23
C TRP A 69 -5.22 21.51 -4.20
N SER A 70 -5.97 21.43 -5.31
CA SER A 70 -7.36 21.88 -5.30
C SER A 70 -8.25 20.91 -4.50
N ARG A 71 -9.41 21.40 -4.05
CA ARG A 71 -10.38 20.56 -3.34
C ARG A 71 -10.83 19.36 -4.18
N GLU A 72 -11.12 19.60 -5.45
CA GLU A 72 -11.57 18.58 -6.40
C GLU A 72 -10.48 17.53 -6.62
N TYR A 73 -9.21 17.95 -6.69
CA TYR A 73 -8.09 17.03 -6.82
C TYR A 73 -7.94 16.17 -5.55
N ALA A 74 -7.92 16.80 -4.37
CA ALA A 74 -7.82 16.09 -3.10
C ALA A 74 -8.97 15.09 -2.89
N ASP A 75 -10.19 15.41 -3.32
CA ASP A 75 -11.32 14.47 -3.31
C ASP A 75 -11.11 13.27 -4.23
N SER A 76 -10.59 13.51 -5.43
CA SER A 76 -10.30 12.42 -6.38
C SER A 76 -9.22 11.48 -5.83
N ILE A 77 -8.20 12.04 -5.16
CA ILE A 77 -7.12 11.25 -4.54
C ILE A 77 -7.62 10.51 -3.30
N GLU A 78 -8.55 11.08 -2.51
CA GLU A 78 -9.19 10.36 -1.40
C GLU A 78 -9.87 9.08 -1.89
N ILE A 79 -10.61 9.15 -3.00
CA ILE A 79 -11.27 7.97 -3.58
C ILE A 79 -10.24 6.96 -4.09
N ALA A 80 -9.18 7.44 -4.77
CA ALA A 80 -8.10 6.57 -5.24
C ALA A 80 -7.38 5.87 -4.06
N TYR A 81 -7.14 6.59 -2.96
CA TYR A 81 -6.54 6.04 -1.73
C TYR A 81 -7.42 4.96 -1.10
N LYS A 82 -8.71 5.22 -0.92
CA LYS A 82 -9.68 4.22 -0.42
C LYS A 82 -9.77 3.00 -1.34
N THR A 83 -9.67 3.21 -2.66
CA THR A 83 -9.65 2.14 -3.65
C THR A 83 -8.39 1.28 -3.52
N TYR A 84 -7.22 1.91 -3.39
CA TYR A 84 -5.96 1.22 -3.16
C TYR A 84 -6.00 0.37 -1.87
N LEU A 85 -6.44 0.94 -0.75
CA LEU A 85 -6.60 0.20 0.51
C LEU A 85 -7.57 -1.00 0.35
N THR A 86 -8.65 -0.82 -0.42
CA THR A 86 -9.59 -1.91 -0.72
C THR A 86 -8.90 -3.02 -1.51
N MET A 87 -8.10 -2.69 -2.53
CA MET A 87 -7.32 -3.67 -3.30
C MET A 87 -6.36 -4.45 -2.40
N LEU A 88 -5.63 -3.78 -1.50
CA LEU A 88 -4.74 -4.44 -0.56
C LEU A 88 -5.49 -5.49 0.28
N VAL A 89 -6.70 -5.19 0.74
CA VAL A 89 -7.50 -6.10 1.58
C VAL A 89 -8.09 -7.28 0.79
N LYS A 90 -8.49 -7.07 -0.45
CA LYS A 90 -9.04 -8.13 -1.31
C LYS A 90 -7.95 -9.07 -1.84
N TYR A 91 -6.74 -8.54 -2.01
CA TYR A 91 -5.59 -9.25 -2.58
C TYR A 91 -4.42 -9.28 -1.59
N GLN A 92 -4.67 -9.68 -0.35
CA GLN A 92 -3.67 -9.62 0.74
C GLN A 92 -2.42 -10.43 0.45
N ASP A 93 -2.55 -11.54 -0.28
CA ASP A 93 -1.44 -12.39 -0.69
C ASP A 93 -0.54 -11.73 -1.75
N ASP A 94 -1.08 -10.75 -2.48
CA ASP A 94 -0.40 -9.98 -3.52
C ASP A 94 -0.13 -8.54 -3.08
N ALA A 95 -0.39 -8.16 -1.83
CA ALA A 95 -0.41 -6.77 -1.37
C ALA A 95 0.91 -6.01 -1.64
N GLU A 96 2.06 -6.68 -1.48
CA GLU A 96 3.40 -6.11 -1.76
C GLU A 96 3.65 -5.86 -3.26
N ASP A 97 2.86 -6.49 -4.13
CA ASP A 97 2.95 -6.36 -5.58
C ASP A 97 1.90 -5.37 -6.16
N ILE A 98 1.03 -4.79 -5.31
CA ILE A 98 0.07 -3.78 -5.75
C ILE A 98 0.77 -2.42 -5.74
N LEU A 99 0.98 -1.89 -6.94
CA LEU A 99 1.65 -0.62 -7.15
C LEU A 99 0.77 0.54 -6.67
N LEU A 100 1.39 1.42 -5.90
CA LEU A 100 0.81 2.66 -5.43
C LEU A 100 1.14 3.80 -6.41
N ALA A 101 0.15 4.62 -6.74
CA ALA A 101 0.36 5.84 -7.52
C ALA A 101 1.01 6.93 -6.65
N GLU A 102 1.85 7.77 -7.26
CA GLU A 102 2.65 8.79 -6.54
C GLU A 102 1.81 9.73 -5.68
N ASP A 103 0.74 10.32 -6.22
CA ASP A 103 -0.12 11.20 -5.43
C ASP A 103 -0.90 10.46 -4.33
N VAL A 104 -1.21 9.18 -4.54
CA VAL A 104 -1.83 8.36 -3.50
C VAL A 104 -0.83 8.03 -2.39
N ASP A 105 0.45 7.88 -2.74
CA ASP A 105 1.57 7.74 -1.81
C ASP A 105 1.75 8.99 -0.94
N GLU A 106 1.79 10.17 -1.57
CA GLU A 106 1.90 11.45 -0.85
C GLU A 106 0.70 11.69 0.08
N PHE A 107 -0.52 11.35 -0.37
CA PHE A 107 -1.70 11.43 0.47
C PHE A 107 -1.62 10.47 1.66
N TRP A 108 -1.09 9.26 1.46
CA TRP A 108 -0.88 8.29 2.53
C TRP A 108 0.21 8.76 3.49
N HIS A 109 1.32 9.35 3.02
CA HIS A 109 2.34 9.93 3.89
C HIS A 109 1.75 11.05 4.75
N THR A 110 0.94 11.92 4.17
CA THR A 110 0.23 12.96 4.92
C THR A 110 -0.69 12.37 5.99
N HIS A 111 -1.38 11.26 5.69
CA HIS A 111 -2.19 10.54 6.66
C HIS A 111 -1.34 9.96 7.81
N ILE A 112 -0.21 9.30 7.49
CA ILE A 112 0.72 8.72 8.47
C ILE A 112 1.27 9.77 9.44
N LEU A 113 1.57 10.97 8.94
CA LEU A 113 2.10 12.07 9.76
C LEU A 113 1.10 12.55 10.83
N GLN A 114 -0.20 12.27 10.66
CA GLN A 114 -1.22 12.48 11.70
C GLN A 114 -1.26 11.28 12.66
N THR A 115 -0.13 11.01 13.32
CA THR A 115 0.19 9.71 13.96
C THR A 115 -0.91 9.13 14.86
N MET A 116 -1.51 9.93 15.75
CA MET A 116 -2.61 9.47 16.62
C MET A 116 -3.84 9.05 15.80
N LYS A 117 -4.25 9.89 14.84
CA LYS A 117 -5.38 9.60 13.94
C LYS A 117 -5.09 8.38 13.08
N TYR A 118 -3.88 8.28 12.53
CA TYR A 118 -3.48 7.16 11.70
C TYR A 118 -3.51 5.84 12.47
N GLU A 119 -3.02 5.84 13.72
CA GLU A 119 -3.08 4.67 14.60
C GLU A 119 -4.52 4.26 14.90
N ASP A 120 -5.38 5.22 15.26
CA ASP A 120 -6.80 4.98 15.55
C ASP A 120 -7.55 4.43 14.32
N ASP A 121 -7.37 5.06 13.16
CA ASP A 121 -7.96 4.63 11.90
C ASP A 121 -7.48 3.22 11.52
N CYS A 122 -6.18 2.93 11.66
CA CYS A 122 -5.65 1.61 11.36
C CYS A 122 -6.23 0.52 12.27
N HIS A 123 -6.29 0.77 13.58
CA HIS A 123 -6.87 -0.20 14.51
C HIS A 123 -8.37 -0.38 14.28
N SER A 124 -9.09 0.71 14.02
CA SER A 124 -10.52 0.67 13.72
C SER A 124 -10.81 -0.14 12.46
N VAL A 125 -10.07 0.09 11.37
CA VAL A 125 -10.29 -0.54 10.08
C VAL A 125 -9.67 -1.93 9.99
N PHE A 126 -8.38 -2.06 10.23
CA PHE A 126 -7.61 -3.30 10.00
C PHE A 126 -7.46 -4.16 11.27
N GLY A 127 -7.73 -3.60 12.45
CA GLY A 127 -7.46 -4.26 13.74
C GLY A 127 -5.99 -4.23 14.17
N LYS A 128 -5.13 -3.59 13.39
CA LYS A 128 -3.70 -3.40 13.66
C LYS A 128 -3.16 -2.23 12.84
N PHE A 129 -1.96 -1.77 13.16
CA PHE A 129 -1.26 -0.75 12.41
C PHE A 129 -0.96 -1.22 10.97
N LEU A 130 -1.31 -0.41 9.97
CA LEU A 130 -0.95 -0.65 8.57
C LEU A 130 0.40 -0.01 8.29
N HIS A 131 1.44 -0.82 8.07
CA HIS A 131 2.77 -0.32 7.78
C HIS A 131 2.93 0.07 6.32
N HIS A 132 3.55 1.21 6.07
CA HIS A 132 3.97 1.66 4.75
C HIS A 132 5.50 1.60 4.65
N GLN A 133 6.04 1.11 3.54
CA GLN A 133 7.48 0.98 3.31
C GLN A 133 7.88 1.83 2.09
N PRO A 134 8.32 3.09 2.31
CA PRO A 134 8.71 3.95 1.22
C PRO A 134 9.99 3.42 0.57
N HIS A 135 10.17 3.71 -0.72
CA HIS A 135 11.42 3.44 -1.41
C HIS A 135 12.53 4.36 -0.87
N ILE A 136 13.67 3.76 -0.53
CA ILE A 136 14.84 4.48 -0.02
C ILE A 136 16.01 4.25 -0.96
N GLY A 137 16.65 5.34 -1.40
CA GLY A 137 17.85 5.31 -2.24
C GLY A 137 17.61 5.79 -3.66
N GLU A 138 18.61 5.55 -4.52
CA GLU A 138 18.54 5.87 -5.93
C GLU A 138 17.66 4.86 -6.68
N LEU A 139 16.81 5.35 -7.57
CA LEU A 139 16.05 4.49 -8.48
C LEU A 139 16.98 3.87 -9.51
N THR A 140 17.07 2.55 -9.51
CA THR A 140 17.87 1.81 -10.50
C THR A 140 17.02 1.43 -11.71
N GLN A 141 17.68 1.07 -12.83
CA GLN A 141 17.00 0.54 -14.00
C GLN A 141 16.15 -0.71 -13.68
N ALA A 142 16.64 -1.58 -12.78
CA ALA A 142 15.91 -2.75 -12.32
C ALA A 142 14.64 -2.38 -11.54
N ASP A 143 14.66 -1.29 -10.77
CA ASP A 143 13.48 -0.78 -10.07
C ASP A 143 12.42 -0.29 -11.05
N HIS A 144 12.83 0.39 -12.13
CA HIS A 144 11.91 0.82 -13.19
C HIS A 144 11.25 -0.38 -13.89
N GLU A 145 12.02 -1.42 -14.21
CA GLU A 145 11.50 -2.64 -14.82
C GLU A 145 10.54 -3.38 -13.89
N LYS A 146 10.90 -3.50 -12.60
CA LYS A 146 10.02 -4.06 -11.57
C LYS A 146 8.72 -3.27 -11.47
N ARG A 147 8.79 -1.94 -11.37
CA ARG A 147 7.61 -1.06 -11.31
C ARG A 147 6.70 -1.23 -12.53
N ALA A 148 7.26 -1.39 -13.73
CA ALA A 148 6.46 -1.63 -14.93
C ALA A 148 5.70 -2.96 -14.88
N LEU A 149 6.32 -4.03 -14.37
CA LEU A 149 5.65 -5.32 -14.17
C LEU A 149 4.54 -5.25 -13.12
N LEU A 150 4.79 -4.57 -11.99
CA LEU A 150 3.80 -4.37 -10.94
C LEU A 150 2.62 -3.51 -11.42
N ALA A 151 2.87 -2.51 -12.28
CA ALA A 151 1.83 -1.70 -12.89
C ALA A 151 0.83 -2.55 -13.70
N ASP A 152 1.33 -3.48 -14.53
CA ASP A 152 0.47 -4.40 -15.29
C ASP A 152 -0.38 -5.30 -14.37
N LYS A 153 0.25 -5.88 -13.34
CA LYS A 153 -0.46 -6.71 -12.35
C LYS A 153 -1.56 -5.91 -11.65
N THR A 154 -1.23 -4.72 -11.17
CA THR A 154 -2.17 -3.81 -10.48
C THR A 154 -3.35 -3.44 -11.36
N LEU A 155 -3.08 -3.10 -12.63
CA LEU A 155 -4.10 -2.80 -13.63
C LEU A 155 -5.07 -3.98 -13.82
N ARG A 156 -4.55 -5.20 -13.96
CA ARG A 156 -5.38 -6.40 -14.12
C ARG A 156 -6.27 -6.66 -12.91
N LEU A 157 -5.71 -6.58 -11.70
CA LEU A 157 -6.48 -6.75 -10.45
C LEU A 157 -7.58 -5.70 -10.32
N TYR A 158 -7.27 -4.45 -10.64
CA TYR A 158 -8.28 -3.40 -10.65
C TYR A 158 -9.39 -3.65 -11.66
N GLN A 159 -9.04 -4.01 -12.90
CA GLN A 159 -10.05 -4.29 -13.95
C GLN A 159 -10.95 -5.47 -13.57
N GLN A 160 -10.41 -6.48 -12.91
CA GLN A 160 -11.18 -7.61 -12.41
C GLN A 160 -12.24 -7.18 -11.39
N GLU A 161 -11.89 -6.26 -10.49
CA GLU A 161 -12.81 -5.80 -9.44
C GLU A 161 -13.77 -4.70 -9.88
N PHE A 162 -13.29 -3.75 -10.68
CA PHE A 162 -14.00 -2.50 -10.97
C PHE A 162 -14.34 -2.32 -12.45
N GLY A 163 -13.86 -3.21 -13.33
CA GLY A 163 -14.00 -3.09 -14.78
C GLY A 163 -15.26 -3.68 -15.40
N ASN A 164 -16.07 -4.44 -14.65
CA ASN A 164 -17.25 -5.14 -15.18
C ASN A 164 -18.57 -4.37 -15.04
N GLU A 165 -18.58 -3.17 -14.46
CA GLU A 165 -19.82 -2.45 -14.21
C GLU A 165 -20.09 -1.39 -15.28
N GLN A 166 -21.06 -1.70 -16.15
CA GLN A 166 -21.91 -0.72 -16.85
C GLN A 166 -22.65 0.24 -15.88
N ASP A 167 -22.53 0.02 -14.56
CA ASP A 167 -22.99 0.89 -13.47
C ASP A 167 -21.90 1.83 -12.90
N SER A 168 -20.66 1.77 -13.42
CA SER A 168 -19.61 2.75 -13.12
C SER A 168 -19.97 4.19 -13.54
N ASN A 169 -21.02 4.35 -14.36
CA ASN A 169 -21.40 5.62 -14.97
C ASN A 169 -22.23 6.56 -14.06
N VAL A 170 -22.47 6.22 -12.80
CA VAL A 170 -23.19 7.11 -11.85
C VAL A 170 -22.39 7.37 -10.56
N ALA A 171 -21.51 6.45 -10.16
CA ALA A 171 -20.53 6.69 -9.08
C ALA A 171 -19.21 7.33 -9.58
N TRP A 172 -18.97 7.29 -10.91
CA TRP A 172 -17.74 7.80 -11.54
C TRP A 172 -17.99 8.83 -12.65
N SER A 173 -19.22 9.32 -12.82
CA SER A 173 -19.49 10.52 -13.64
C SER A 173 -19.17 11.79 -12.85
N GLY A 174 -17.90 11.95 -12.47
CA GLY A 174 -17.31 13.26 -12.29
C GLY A 174 -17.26 13.93 -13.67
N VAL A 175 -18.37 14.57 -14.06
CA VAL A 175 -18.45 15.40 -15.27
C VAL A 175 -17.21 16.32 -15.32
N PRO A 176 -16.51 16.40 -16.46
CA PRO A 176 -15.13 16.87 -16.52
C PRO A 176 -15.03 18.35 -16.16
N VAL A 177 -14.34 18.67 -15.05
CA VAL A 177 -13.85 20.02 -14.81
C VAL A 177 -12.49 20.13 -15.48
N ARG A 178 -12.57 20.68 -16.70
CA ARG A 178 -11.50 21.14 -17.58
C ARG A 178 -10.16 21.42 -16.87
N GLY A 179 -9.26 20.45 -16.98
CA GLY A 179 -7.85 20.55 -16.65
C GLY A 179 -7.21 19.30 -17.21
N GLU A 180 -6.72 19.39 -18.45
CA GLU A 180 -6.07 18.27 -19.13
C GLU A 180 -5.00 17.67 -18.21
N LYS A 181 -5.18 16.38 -17.84
CA LYS A 181 -4.27 15.47 -17.10
C LYS A 181 -4.67 15.01 -15.68
N ALA A 182 -5.81 15.39 -15.12
CA ALA A 182 -6.19 14.94 -13.77
C ALA A 182 -7.47 14.07 -13.77
N ALA A 183 -7.31 12.76 -14.03
CA ALA A 183 -8.21 11.65 -13.65
C ALA A 183 -7.79 10.33 -14.34
N VAL A 184 -6.50 10.19 -14.64
CA VAL A 184 -5.96 8.99 -15.30
C VAL A 184 -4.69 8.52 -14.57
N SER A 185 -4.65 8.72 -13.26
CA SER A 185 -3.52 8.36 -12.41
C SER A 185 -4.01 7.32 -11.40
N GLY A 186 -4.04 6.08 -11.85
CA GLY A 186 -4.43 4.94 -11.04
C GLY A 186 -4.39 3.67 -11.85
N VAL A 187 -5.06 3.66 -13.01
CA VAL A 187 -5.24 2.45 -13.84
C VAL A 187 -5.35 2.70 -15.34
N ALA A 188 -5.69 3.90 -15.82
CA ALA A 188 -6.00 4.10 -17.24
C ALA A 188 -4.86 4.65 -18.11
N ILE A 189 -3.66 4.05 -18.10
CA ILE A 189 -2.70 4.33 -19.19
C ILE A 189 -3.14 3.54 -20.44
N ARG A 190 -4.01 4.12 -21.27
CA ARG A 190 -3.91 3.86 -22.72
C ARG A 190 -2.74 4.69 -23.22
N GLY A 191 -1.82 4.01 -23.90
CA GLY A 191 -0.49 4.50 -24.23
C GLY A 191 -0.49 5.90 -24.83
N VAL A 192 0.40 6.75 -24.33
CA VAL A 192 1.69 7.11 -24.95
C VAL A 192 2.54 7.69 -23.81
N ASN A 193 3.78 7.22 -23.65
CA ASN A 193 4.79 7.70 -22.69
C ASN A 193 4.52 7.42 -21.19
N ALA A 194 4.65 6.15 -20.79
CA ALA A 194 5.04 5.78 -19.43
C ALA A 194 6.52 6.10 -19.22
N ALA A 195 6.84 7.39 -19.21
CA ALA A 195 8.13 7.98 -18.89
C ALA A 195 7.91 9.46 -18.60
N VAL A 196 7.26 9.78 -17.48
CA VAL A 196 7.19 11.14 -16.92
C VAL A 196 6.89 11.02 -15.42
N SER A 197 7.60 11.65 -14.50
CA SER A 197 8.88 12.34 -14.53
C SER A 197 9.38 12.41 -13.10
N GLY A 198 10.49 11.75 -12.80
CA GLY A 198 11.34 12.14 -11.68
C GLY A 198 12.01 13.47 -12.00
N VAL A 199 11.25 14.58 -11.92
CA VAL A 199 11.76 15.95 -11.83
C VAL A 199 10.76 16.71 -10.98
N ALA A 200 10.99 16.74 -9.67
CA ALA A 200 10.48 17.82 -8.84
C ALA A 200 11.09 19.11 -9.39
N ILE A 201 10.33 19.90 -10.15
CA ILE A 201 10.64 21.32 -10.32
C ILE A 201 10.36 21.94 -8.96
N ARG A 202 11.37 21.93 -8.08
CA ARG A 202 11.38 22.80 -6.92
C ARG A 202 11.33 24.23 -7.46
N ALA A 203 10.20 24.90 -7.26
CA ALA A 203 10.17 26.34 -7.36
C ALA A 203 11.12 26.87 -6.29
N GLU A 204 12.26 27.41 -6.72
CA GLU A 204 13.14 28.18 -5.85
C GLU A 204 12.37 29.39 -5.32
N GLY A 205 12.25 29.51 -3.99
CA GLY A 205 11.77 30.71 -3.34
C GLY A 205 10.68 30.50 -2.29
N ALA A 206 11.06 29.96 -1.13
CA ALA A 206 10.37 30.27 0.11
C ALA A 206 11.41 30.67 1.15
N ALA A 207 11.22 31.87 1.67
CA ALA A 207 12.15 32.64 2.46
C ALA A 207 12.44 32.01 3.83
N VAL A 208 13.66 32.29 4.31
CA VAL A 208 14.01 32.37 5.73
C VAL A 208 12.90 33.03 6.56
N SER A 209 12.41 32.32 7.58
CA SER A 209 12.04 32.94 8.86
C SER A 209 11.95 31.90 9.98
N GLY A 210 12.57 32.21 11.12
CA GLY A 210 12.51 31.38 12.33
C GLY A 210 13.69 31.61 13.28
N VAL A 211 13.81 32.82 13.85
CA VAL A 211 14.64 33.09 15.03
C VAL A 211 13.84 32.77 16.30
N ALA A 212 14.58 32.31 17.33
CA ALA A 212 14.37 32.32 18.78
C ALA A 212 14.36 30.89 19.36
N ILE A 213 15.28 30.49 20.24
CA ILE A 213 15.81 31.19 21.43
C ILE A 213 17.34 31.25 21.43
#